data_AF-A0A1E5NJ91-F1
#
_entry.id   AF-A0A1E5NJ91-F1
#
_cell.length_a   1.000
_cell.length_b   1.000
_cell.length_c   1.000
_cell.angle_alpha   90.00
_cell.angle_beta   90.00
_cell.angle_gamma   90.00
#
_symmetry.space_group_name_H-M   'P 1'
#
loop_
_entity.id
_entity.type
_entity.pdbx_description
1 polymer ?
#
loop_
_entity_poly.entity_id
_entity_poly.type
_entity_poly.pdbx_seq_one_letter_code
_entity_poly.pdbx_strand_id
1 'polypeptide(L)'
;MEIKDSTRSALVRKGNELFNQKDIEGAYRCYLTASYYGGIEKVADYYNFEKKNIIKAMQLYKFIMKEDSNLGGNVRAKQKLDKLAESVAKVLRKWLKEDETFNANNKNDKLELDSKNAALPNNYKKNTLEDILKAKENIDSKSNNSQVNNKTVNSDFYSKSANIKKPVFEQIYTNKQNKK
;
A
#
# COMPACT_ATOMS: atom_id res chain seq x y z
N MET A 1 -11.00 29.84 -26.55
CA MET A 1 -12.18 30.61 -26.13
C MET A 1 -11.86 31.22 -24.79
N GLU A 2 -11.76 32.55 -24.72
CA GLU A 2 -11.39 33.24 -23.48
C GLU A 2 -12.64 33.41 -22.61
N ILE A 3 -12.57 32.93 -21.37
CA ILE A 3 -13.68 33.01 -20.41
C ILE A 3 -13.43 34.20 -19.50
N LYS A 4 -14.45 35.05 -19.30
CA LYS A 4 -14.39 36.17 -18.36
C LYS A 4 -14.07 35.69 -16.95
N ASP A 5 -13.23 36.42 -16.22
CA ASP A 5 -12.80 36.05 -14.86
C ASP A 5 -13.95 35.83 -13.87
N SER A 6 -15.05 36.58 -14.02
CA SER A 6 -16.26 36.41 -13.22
C SER A 6 -16.92 35.05 -13.46
N THR A 7 -16.99 34.62 -14.71
CA THR A 7 -17.55 33.33 -15.13
C THR A 7 -16.63 32.19 -14.68
N ARG A 8 -15.31 32.36 -14.86
CA ARG A 8 -14.31 31.41 -14.36
C ARG A 8 -14.44 31.20 -12.85
N SER A 9 -14.57 32.29 -12.08
CA SER A 9 -14.73 32.23 -10.62
C SER A 9 -16.04 31.54 -10.21
N ALA A 10 -17.15 31.82 -10.90
CA ALA A 10 -18.43 31.15 -10.65
C ALA A 10 -18.36 29.64 -10.92
N LEU A 11 -17.70 29.23 -12.02
CA LEU A 11 -17.47 27.82 -12.34
C LEU A 11 -16.62 27.12 -11.28
N VAL A 12 -15.56 27.75 -10.79
CA VAL A 12 -14.72 27.16 -9.73
C VAL A 12 -15.52 26.95 -8.44
N ARG A 13 -16.35 27.93 -8.04
CA ARG A 13 -17.24 27.79 -6.87
C ARG A 13 -18.23 26.65 -7.07
N LYS A 14 -18.87 26.57 -8.23
CA LYS A 14 -19.82 25.49 -8.52
C LYS A 14 -19.14 24.13 -8.55
N GLY A 15 -17.96 24.03 -9.14
CA GLY A 15 -17.17 22.81 -9.14
C GLY A 15 -16.82 22.35 -7.71
N ASN A 16 -16.45 23.27 -6.83
CA ASN A 16 -16.20 22.96 -5.41
C ASN A 16 -17.45 22.46 -4.68
N GLU A 17 -18.61 23.06 -4.94
CA GLU A 17 -19.90 22.63 -4.39
C GLU A 17 -20.22 21.19 -4.83
N LEU A 18 -20.17 20.91 -6.13
CA LEU A 18 -20.41 19.58 -6.71
C LEU A 18 -19.43 18.54 -6.15
N PHE A 19 -18.15 18.90 -6.04
CA PHE A 19 -17.13 18.02 -5.47
C PHE A 19 -17.48 17.63 -4.03
N ASN A 20 -17.90 18.60 -3.22
CA ASN A 20 -18.29 18.36 -1.83
C ASN A 20 -19.56 17.50 -1.73
N GLN A 21 -20.46 17.62 -2.71
CA GLN A 21 -21.65 16.76 -2.88
C GLN A 21 -21.30 15.35 -3.41
N LYS A 22 -20.02 15.05 -3.67
CA LYS A 22 -19.53 13.83 -4.30
C LYS A 22 -19.98 13.64 -5.76
N ASP A 23 -20.50 14.69 -6.41
CA ASP A 23 -20.65 14.71 -7.85
C ASP A 23 -19.31 15.08 -8.50
N ILE A 24 -18.44 14.07 -8.59
CA ILE A 24 -17.07 14.23 -9.07
C ILE A 24 -17.02 14.55 -10.56
N GLU A 25 -17.94 13.99 -11.35
CA GLU A 25 -17.98 14.21 -12.79
C GLU A 25 -18.50 15.62 -13.11
N GLY A 26 -19.55 16.07 -12.42
CA GLY A 26 -20.03 17.45 -12.50
C GLY A 26 -18.95 18.46 -12.10
N ALA A 27 -18.25 18.20 -10.99
CA ALA A 27 -17.12 19.02 -10.55
C ALA A 27 -16.00 19.08 -11.61
N TYR A 28 -15.64 17.93 -12.18
CA TYR A 28 -14.61 17.84 -13.22
C TYR A 28 -14.94 18.69 -14.44
N ARG A 29 -16.20 18.64 -14.91
CA ARG A 29 -16.66 19.47 -16.04
C ARG A 29 -16.52 20.97 -15.75
N CYS A 30 -16.88 21.40 -14.54
CA CYS A 30 -16.69 22.79 -14.13
C CYS A 30 -15.21 23.19 -14.13
N TYR A 31 -14.33 22.36 -13.58
CA TYR A 31 -12.90 22.64 -13.51
C TYR A 31 -12.22 22.64 -14.89
N LEU A 32 -12.62 21.71 -15.77
CA LEU A 32 -12.14 21.64 -17.14
C LEU A 32 -12.55 22.90 -17.92
N THR A 33 -13.83 23.29 -17.82
CA THR A 33 -14.34 24.51 -18.47
C THR A 33 -13.60 25.74 -17.95
N ALA A 34 -13.31 25.83 -16.65
CA ALA A 34 -12.63 26.97 -16.05
C ALA A 34 -11.09 26.97 -16.19
N SER A 35 -10.52 25.96 -16.87
CA SER A 35 -9.07 25.68 -16.87
C SER A 35 -8.46 25.74 -15.46
N TYR A 36 -9.19 25.22 -14.47
CA TYR A 36 -8.78 25.27 -13.06
C TYR A 36 -8.03 23.99 -12.68
N TYR A 37 -6.73 23.96 -13.01
CA TYR A 37 -5.88 22.79 -12.81
C TYR A 37 -5.79 22.30 -11.36
N GLY A 38 -5.89 23.19 -10.36
CA GLY A 38 -5.95 22.78 -8.95
C GLY A 38 -7.19 21.94 -8.62
N GLY A 39 -8.33 22.23 -9.26
CA GLY A 39 -9.54 21.41 -9.13
C GLY A 39 -9.43 20.08 -9.87
N ILE A 40 -8.81 20.07 -11.04
CA ILE A 40 -8.52 18.83 -11.79
C ILE A 40 -7.57 17.93 -10.99
N GLU A 41 -6.56 18.51 -10.33
CA GLU A 41 -5.66 17.80 -9.43
C GLU A 41 -6.43 17.14 -8.27
N LYS A 42 -7.40 17.86 -7.68
CA LYS A 42 -8.28 17.34 -6.63
C LYS A 42 -9.11 16.13 -7.10
N VAL A 43 -9.57 16.16 -8.36
CA VAL A 43 -10.26 15.03 -8.99
C VAL A 43 -9.30 13.86 -9.23
N ALA A 44 -8.06 14.12 -9.64
CA ALA A 44 -7.04 13.09 -9.79
C ALA A 44 -6.71 12.40 -8.45
N ASP A 45 -6.58 13.17 -7.37
CA ASP A 45 -6.40 12.65 -6.01
C ASP A 45 -7.57 11.75 -5.60
N TYR A 46 -8.81 12.16 -5.87
CA TYR A 46 -9.98 11.32 -5.61
C TYR A 46 -9.91 9.97 -6.34
N TYR A 47 -9.55 9.97 -7.62
CA TYR A 47 -9.42 8.73 -8.37
C TYR A 47 -8.29 7.85 -7.83
N ASN A 48 -7.18 8.45 -7.40
CA ASN A 48 -6.04 7.73 -6.86
C ASN A 48 -6.34 7.08 -5.49
N PHE A 49 -6.86 7.85 -4.55
CA PHE A 49 -6.98 7.42 -3.15
C PHE A 49 -8.34 6.81 -2.82
N GLU A 50 -9.43 7.42 -3.26
CA GLU A 50 -10.79 7.00 -2.88
C GLU A 50 -11.30 5.90 -3.81
N LYS A 51 -11.19 6.09 -5.14
CA LYS A 51 -11.65 5.08 -6.11
C LYS A 51 -10.61 4.01 -6.43
N LYS A 52 -9.35 4.21 -6.06
CA LYS A 52 -8.22 3.33 -6.41
C LYS A 52 -8.11 3.07 -7.93
N ASN A 53 -8.59 4.01 -8.74
CA ASN A 53 -8.47 3.97 -10.20
C ASN A 53 -7.21 4.71 -10.63
N ILE A 54 -6.10 3.98 -10.58
CA ILE A 54 -4.75 4.48 -10.83
C ILE A 54 -4.59 5.00 -12.26
N ILE A 55 -5.17 4.30 -13.24
CA ILE A 55 -5.09 4.67 -14.65
C ILE A 55 -5.73 6.04 -14.89
N LYS A 56 -6.95 6.26 -14.36
CA LYS A 56 -7.64 7.54 -14.50
C LYS A 56 -6.89 8.67 -13.79
N ALA A 57 -6.34 8.41 -12.60
CA ALA A 57 -5.52 9.38 -11.89
C ALA A 57 -4.27 9.79 -12.69
N MET A 58 -3.53 8.83 -13.24
CA MET A 58 -2.35 9.09 -14.08
C MET A 58 -2.70 9.90 -15.34
N GLN A 59 -3.83 9.58 -16.00
CA GLN A 59 -4.31 10.35 -17.15
C GLN A 59 -4.56 11.82 -16.80
N LEU A 60 -5.19 12.08 -15.66
CA LEU A 60 -5.49 13.43 -15.19
C LEU A 60 -4.23 14.20 -14.78
N TYR A 61 -3.29 13.58 -14.07
CA TYR A 61 -2.01 14.24 -13.77
C TYR A 61 -1.23 14.58 -15.04
N LYS A 62 -1.20 13.66 -16.01
CA LYS A 62 -0.55 13.90 -17.31
C LYS A 62 -1.26 14.99 -18.12
N PHE A 63 -2.59 15.08 -18.03
CA PHE A 63 -3.35 16.16 -18.65
C PHE A 63 -2.93 17.53 -18.10
N ILE A 64 -2.82 17.67 -16.77
CA ILE A 64 -2.38 18.91 -16.12
C ILE A 64 -0.97 19.33 -16.58
N MET A 65 -0.07 18.37 -16.82
CA MET A 65 1.31 18.66 -17.24
C MET A 65 1.46 19.19 -18.67
N LYS A 66 0.53 18.87 -19.58
CA LYS A 66 0.62 19.25 -20.99
C LYS A 66 0.43 20.75 -21.22
N GLU A 67 -0.03 21.47 -20.22
CA GLU A 67 -0.34 22.88 -20.31
C GLU A 67 0.91 23.69 -19.93
N ASP A 68 1.28 24.65 -20.79
CA ASP A 68 2.49 25.53 -20.70
C ASP A 68 2.47 26.51 -19.51
N SER A 69 1.73 26.18 -18.46
CA SER A 69 1.60 27.00 -17.28
C SER A 69 2.72 26.68 -16.29
N ASN A 70 3.67 27.60 -16.14
CA ASN A 70 4.65 27.65 -15.05
C ASN A 70 4.01 27.87 -13.65
N LEU A 71 2.71 27.65 -13.51
CA LEU A 71 1.96 27.78 -12.28
C LEU A 71 2.15 26.51 -11.44
N GLY A 72 2.30 26.64 -10.12
CA GLY A 72 2.72 25.57 -9.20
C GLY A 72 1.90 24.27 -9.21
N GLY A 73 0.75 24.21 -9.91
CA GLY A 73 0.00 22.99 -10.17
C GLY A 73 0.74 21.98 -11.06
N ASN A 74 1.54 22.44 -12.05
CA ASN A 74 2.24 21.55 -12.97
C ASN A 74 3.34 20.74 -12.25
N VAL A 75 4.16 21.41 -11.44
CA VAL A 75 5.24 20.76 -10.65
C VAL A 75 4.69 19.70 -9.71
N ARG A 76 3.59 20.00 -9.00
CA ARG A 76 2.97 19.05 -8.07
C ARG A 76 2.34 17.85 -8.78
N ALA A 77 1.61 18.10 -9.88
CA ALA A 77 1.03 17.03 -10.69
C ALA A 77 2.11 16.11 -11.27
N LYS A 78 3.23 16.68 -11.74
CA LYS A 78 4.40 15.91 -12.19
C LYS A 78 4.97 15.02 -11.09
N GLN A 79 5.22 15.57 -9.90
CA GLN A 79 5.73 14.79 -8.77
C GLN A 79 4.78 13.64 -8.38
N LYS A 80 3.47 13.89 -8.40
CA LYS A 80 2.46 12.85 -8.13
C LYS A 80 2.44 11.79 -9.23
N LEU A 81 2.50 12.18 -10.50
CA LEU A 81 2.58 11.25 -11.63
C LEU A 81 3.83 10.39 -11.56
N ASP A 82 5.00 10.98 -11.32
CA ASP A 82 6.29 10.29 -11.25
C ASP A 82 6.27 9.24 -10.13
N LYS A 83 5.82 9.62 -8.92
CA LYS A 83 5.67 8.68 -7.78
C LYS A 83 4.70 7.54 -8.08
N LEU A 84 3.57 7.87 -8.72
CA LEU A 84 2.56 6.87 -9.05
C LEU A 84 3.08 5.89 -10.11
N ALA A 85 3.74 6.40 -11.15
CA ALA A 85 4.38 5.59 -12.18
C ALA A 85 5.47 4.68 -11.60
N GLU A 86 6.30 5.19 -10.69
CA GLU A 86 7.32 4.40 -10.00
C GLU A 86 6.68 3.24 -9.20
N SER A 87 5.60 3.52 -8.47
CA SER A 87 4.89 2.49 -7.71
C SER A 87 4.33 1.37 -8.62
N VAL A 88 3.75 1.74 -9.76
CA VAL A 88 3.24 0.78 -10.75
C VAL A 88 4.39 -0.02 -11.37
N ALA A 89 5.48 0.64 -11.76
CA ALA A 89 6.66 -0.01 -12.31
C ALA A 89 7.28 -1.01 -11.33
N LYS A 90 7.29 -0.69 -10.02
CA LYS A 90 7.79 -1.60 -8.98
C LYS A 90 6.95 -2.87 -8.88
N VAL A 91 5.62 -2.75 -8.94
CA VAL A 91 4.70 -3.91 -8.94
C VAL A 91 4.92 -4.77 -10.19
N LEU A 92 4.96 -4.15 -11.37
CA LEU A 92 5.19 -4.86 -12.63
C LEU A 92 6.53 -5.59 -12.65
N ARG A 93 7.61 -4.95 -12.18
CA ARG A 93 8.93 -5.58 -12.06
C ARG A 93 8.92 -6.76 -11.09
N LYS A 94 8.14 -6.69 -10.02
CA LYS A 94 8.00 -7.79 -9.06
C LYS A 94 7.31 -8.98 -9.71
N TRP A 95 6.17 -8.76 -10.38
CA TRP A 95 5.45 -9.82 -11.09
C TRP A 95 6.30 -10.47 -12.17
N LEU A 96 7.04 -9.67 -12.95
CA LEU A 96 7.94 -10.21 -13.98
C LEU A 96 9.04 -11.10 -13.40
N LYS A 97 9.59 -10.77 -12.21
CA LYS A 97 10.58 -11.62 -11.53
C LYS A 97 9.98 -12.89 -10.93
N GLU A 98 8.74 -12.83 -10.44
CA GLU A 98 8.01 -14.02 -9.97
C GLU A 98 7.75 -15.00 -11.13
N ASP A 99 7.51 -14.50 -12.34
CA ASP A 99 7.38 -15.34 -13.53
C ASP A 99 8.72 -16.00 -13.92
N GLU A 100 9.85 -15.29 -13.78
CA GLU A 100 11.20 -15.86 -14.01
C GLU A 100 11.54 -16.96 -13.00
N THR A 101 11.27 -16.75 -11.71
CA THR A 101 11.54 -17.76 -10.68
C THR A 101 10.60 -18.97 -10.79
N PHE A 102 9.33 -18.76 -11.16
CA PHE A 102 8.40 -19.85 -11.45
C PHE A 102 8.88 -20.72 -12.62
N ASN A 103 9.42 -20.11 -13.69
CA ASN A 103 9.98 -20.85 -14.83
C ASN A 103 11.32 -21.53 -14.52
N ALA A 104 12.14 -20.95 -13.64
CA ALA A 104 13.43 -21.52 -13.22
C ALA A 104 13.26 -22.76 -12.32
N ASN A 105 12.25 -22.77 -11.44
CA ASN A 105 12.00 -23.89 -10.54
C ASN A 105 11.55 -25.17 -11.29
N ASN A 106 10.87 -25.04 -12.43
CA ASN A 106 10.50 -26.19 -13.27
C ASN A 106 11.69 -26.87 -13.98
N LYS A 107 12.88 -26.26 -14.00
CA LYS A 107 14.09 -26.86 -14.61
C LYS A 107 15.01 -27.56 -13.59
N ASN A 108 14.81 -27.31 -12.30
CA ASN A 108 15.75 -27.73 -11.24
C ASN A 108 15.15 -28.74 -10.24
N ASP A 109 13.96 -29.30 -10.50
CA ASP A 109 13.37 -30.41 -9.70
C ASP A 109 14.08 -31.77 -9.91
N LYS A 110 15.42 -31.76 -10.02
CA LYS A 110 16.22 -32.83 -9.43
C LYS A 110 16.60 -32.35 -8.03
N LEU A 111 15.78 -32.73 -7.06
CA LEU A 111 16.18 -32.76 -5.65
C LEU A 111 17.45 -33.62 -5.53
N GLU A 112 18.62 -33.00 -5.61
CA GLU A 112 19.84 -33.64 -5.17
C GLU A 112 19.76 -33.72 -3.64
N LEU A 113 19.62 -34.93 -3.12
CA LEU A 113 19.88 -35.18 -1.71
C LEU A 113 21.34 -34.78 -1.45
N ASP A 114 21.54 -33.64 -0.80
CA ASP A 114 22.83 -33.24 -0.27
C ASP A 114 23.30 -34.30 0.74
N SER A 115 24.05 -35.29 0.26
CA SER A 115 24.63 -36.40 1.03
C SER A 115 25.51 -35.93 2.20
N LYS A 116 25.89 -34.65 2.19
CA LYS A 116 26.71 -34.00 3.24
C LYS A 116 25.97 -33.83 4.57
N ASN A 117 24.63 -33.80 4.57
CA ASN A 117 23.83 -33.67 5.80
C ASN A 117 23.20 -35.00 6.27
N ALA A 118 23.47 -36.11 5.57
CA ALA A 118 22.93 -37.43 5.93
C ALA A 118 23.72 -38.16 7.03
N ALA A 119 24.91 -37.65 7.40
CA ALA A 119 25.73 -38.24 8.44
C ALA A 119 25.32 -37.72 9.82
N LEU A 120 24.74 -38.59 10.65
CA LEU A 120 24.56 -38.32 12.07
C LEU A 120 25.95 -38.11 12.72
N PRO A 121 26.09 -37.17 13.68
CA PRO A 121 27.35 -36.96 14.37
C PRO A 121 27.81 -38.25 15.07
N ASN A 122 29.12 -38.51 15.08
CA ASN A 122 29.72 -39.76 15.59
C ASN A 122 29.35 -40.12 17.04
N ASN A 123 28.82 -39.17 17.82
CA ASN A 123 28.37 -39.35 19.19
C ASN A 123 26.84 -39.31 19.35
N TYR A 124 26.08 -39.62 18.29
CA TYR A 124 24.63 -39.74 18.38
C TYR A 124 24.26 -40.98 19.20
N LYS A 125 23.89 -40.76 20.46
CA LYS A 125 23.30 -41.80 21.29
C LYS A 125 21.86 -42.02 20.82
N LYS A 126 21.58 -43.22 20.28
CA LYS A 126 20.22 -43.60 19.91
C LYS A 126 19.34 -43.54 21.17
N ASN A 127 18.19 -42.87 21.08
CA ASN A 127 17.19 -42.87 22.13
C ASN A 127 16.74 -44.31 22.40
N THR A 128 16.63 -44.71 23.67
CA THR A 128 16.09 -46.02 24.00
C THR A 128 14.56 -46.02 23.84
N LEU A 129 13.96 -47.21 23.86
CA LEU A 129 12.50 -47.32 23.83
C LEU A 129 11.86 -46.59 25.01
N GLU A 130 12.50 -46.58 26.20
CA GLU A 130 11.99 -45.82 27.34
C GLU A 130 11.98 -44.31 27.09
N ASP A 131 13.00 -43.77 26.40
CA ASP A 131 13.07 -42.35 26.06
C ASP A 131 11.94 -41.94 25.10
N ILE A 132 11.65 -42.82 24.12
CA ILE A 132 10.57 -42.62 23.15
C ILE A 132 9.20 -42.70 23.84
N LEU A 133 9.00 -43.68 24.73
CA LEU A 133 7.76 -43.84 25.47
C LEU A 133 7.52 -42.68 26.45
N LYS A 134 8.55 -42.22 27.17
CA LYS A 134 8.46 -41.01 28.02
C LYS A 134 8.14 -39.76 27.21
N ALA A 135 8.74 -39.58 26.04
CA ALA A 135 8.44 -38.44 25.18
C ALA A 135 6.97 -38.48 24.72
N LYS A 136 6.47 -39.67 24.38
CA LYS A 136 5.08 -39.88 23.98
C LYS A 136 4.09 -39.62 25.12
N GLU A 137 4.35 -40.13 26.32
CA GLU A 137 3.52 -39.84 27.50
C GLU A 137 3.49 -38.34 27.84
N ASN A 138 4.60 -37.62 27.67
CA ASN A 138 4.66 -36.17 27.86
C ASN A 138 3.86 -35.38 26.82
N ILE A 139 3.74 -35.91 25.60
CA ILE A 139 2.90 -35.31 24.54
C ILE A 139 1.43 -35.61 24.83
N ASP A 140 1.10 -36.85 25.17
CA ASP A 140 -0.26 -37.32 25.44
C ASP A 140 -0.83 -36.63 26.70
N SER A 141 -0.02 -36.38 27.73
CA SER A 141 -0.42 -35.63 28.94
C SER A 141 -0.60 -34.12 28.71
N LYS A 142 0.17 -33.50 27.81
CA LYS A 142 -0.02 -32.09 27.41
C LYS A 142 -1.30 -31.90 26.58
N SER A 143 -1.68 -32.89 25.78
CA SER A 143 -2.92 -32.87 24.99
C SER A 143 -4.18 -32.91 25.88
N ASN A 144 -4.12 -33.57 27.04
CA ASN A 144 -5.29 -33.77 27.91
C ASN A 144 -5.50 -32.68 28.99
N ASN A 145 -4.54 -31.76 29.18
CA ASN A 145 -4.65 -30.66 30.17
C ASN A 145 -4.80 -29.26 29.56
N SER A 146 -5.14 -29.17 28.27
CA SER A 146 -5.39 -27.90 27.58
C SER A 146 -6.89 -27.61 27.45
N GLN A 147 -7.61 -27.58 28.57
CA GLN A 147 -8.81 -26.73 28.66
C GLN A 147 -8.34 -25.29 28.90
N VAL A 148 -8.50 -24.49 27.85
CA VAL A 148 -8.67 -23.03 27.81
C VAL A 148 -8.01 -22.26 28.96
N ASN A 149 -6.82 -21.72 28.70
CA ASN A 149 -6.39 -20.48 29.34
C ASN A 149 -5.53 -19.69 28.35
N ASN A 150 -6.11 -18.59 27.84
CA ASN A 150 -5.43 -17.57 27.06
C ASN A 150 -4.29 -16.98 27.90
N LYS A 151 -3.06 -17.42 27.68
CA LYS A 151 -1.84 -16.74 28.15
C LYS A 151 -0.83 -16.66 27.02
N THR A 152 -0.83 -15.49 26.40
CA THR A 152 0.33 -14.71 25.94
C THR A 152 1.56 -15.51 25.56
N VAL A 153 1.72 -15.78 24.25
CA VAL A 153 3.02 -16.09 23.67
C VAL A 153 3.73 -14.77 23.44
N ASN A 154 4.81 -14.54 24.20
CA ASN A 154 5.77 -13.47 23.96
C ASN A 154 6.37 -13.62 22.56
N SER A 155 6.04 -12.69 21.67
CA SER A 155 6.79 -12.41 20.46
C SER A 155 7.71 -11.22 20.72
N ASP A 156 8.84 -11.44 21.41
CA ASP A 156 9.90 -10.44 21.62
C ASP A 156 10.72 -10.14 20.35
N PHE A 157 10.08 -10.14 19.17
CA PHE A 157 10.73 -9.84 17.89
C PHE A 157 10.22 -8.58 17.18
N TYR A 158 9.25 -7.85 17.77
CA TYR A 158 8.83 -6.54 17.28
C TYR A 158 8.59 -5.54 18.42
N SER A 159 9.65 -5.14 19.12
CA SER A 159 9.63 -3.92 19.93
C SER A 159 10.82 -3.02 19.62
N LYS A 160 10.74 -2.34 18.48
CA LYS A 160 11.41 -1.05 18.31
C LYS A 160 10.50 -0.15 17.50
N SER A 161 9.46 0.36 18.16
CA SER A 161 8.69 1.48 17.64
C SER A 161 9.62 2.67 17.55
N ALA A 162 10.16 2.92 16.36
CA ALA A 162 10.75 4.21 16.03
C ALA A 162 9.67 5.27 16.32
N ASN A 163 10.07 6.34 17.00
CA ASN A 163 9.21 7.47 17.35
C ASN A 163 8.87 8.25 16.06
N ILE A 164 8.01 7.68 15.22
CA ILE A 164 7.59 8.26 13.95
C ILE A 164 6.52 9.31 14.28
N LYS A 165 6.88 10.59 14.15
CA LYS A 165 5.92 11.69 14.25
C LYS A 165 4.77 11.42 13.27
N LYS A 166 3.54 11.39 13.77
CA LYS A 166 2.33 11.19 12.97
C LYS A 166 2.27 12.18 11.81
N PRO A 167 1.79 11.77 10.62
CA PRO A 167 1.70 12.65 9.45
C PRO A 167 0.85 13.89 9.77
N VAL A 168 1.26 15.05 9.26
CA VAL A 168 0.71 16.38 9.56
C VAL A 168 -0.82 16.44 9.42
N PHE A 169 -1.39 15.66 8.50
CA PHE A 169 -2.83 15.64 8.28
C PHE A 169 -3.62 15.11 9.50
N GLU A 170 -3.12 14.09 10.21
CA GLU A 170 -3.81 13.53 11.39
C GLU A 170 -3.83 14.52 12.57
N GLN A 171 -2.82 15.38 12.68
CA GLN A 171 -2.72 16.39 13.74
C GLN A 171 -3.75 17.51 13.57
N ILE A 172 -4.17 17.79 12.33
CA ILE A 172 -5.14 18.86 12.03
C ILE A 172 -6.57 18.43 12.39
N TYR A 173 -6.90 17.15 12.23
CA TYR A 173 -8.24 16.63 12.53
C TYR A 173 -8.55 16.55 14.02
N THR A 174 -7.56 16.25 14.87
CA THR A 174 -7.75 16.16 16.33
C THR A 174 -7.95 17.53 16.98
N ASN A 175 -7.35 18.59 16.44
CA ASN A 175 -7.49 19.96 16.99
C ASN A 175 -8.87 20.59 16.76
N LYS A 176 -9.70 20.01 15.89
CA LYS A 176 -11.07 20.51 15.64
C LYS A 176 -12.11 19.92 16.59
N GLN A 177 -11.82 18.78 17.22
CA GLN A 177 -12.72 18.11 18.18
C GLN A 177 -12.57 18.65 19.61
N ASN A 178 -11.47 19.33 19.92
CA ASN A 178 -11.15 19.82 21.28
C ASN A 178 -11.32 21.33 21.47
N LYS A 179 -12.02 22.03 20.57
CA LYS A 179 -12.49 23.41 20.80
C LYS A 179 -13.98 23.38 21.12
N LYS A 180 -14.29 23.16 22.40
CA LYS A 180 -15.50 23.70 23.05
C LYS A 180 -15.07 24.89 23.87
#